data_AF-A0A2P8Q2R0-F1
#
_entry.id   AF-A0A2P8Q2R0-F1
#
_cell.length_a   1.000
_cell.length_b   1.000
_cell.length_c   1.000
_cell.angle_alpha   90.00
_cell.angle_beta   90.00
_cell.angle_gamma   90.00
#
_symmetry.space_group_name_H-M   'P 1'
#
loop_
_entity.id
_entity.type
_entity.pdbx_description
1 polymer ?
#
loop_
_entity_poly.entity_id
_entity_poly.type
_entity_poly.pdbx_seq_one_letter_code
_entity_poly.pdbx_strand_id
1 'polypeptide(L)'
;MRSIGEMARDGGLSVSALRFYDRAGVLVPAWVDPVSGYRWYEPAQLEEARLLARLRRAAMPLADIRLVLAGWAGADTDLVRGLLEAHLRRLELGLSEARGEFSTLRALLDQRENPLTSLRTPTAAAAAAATRVSASTLELAAALDTVRFAAGSDPELPMLAGVLFDIEGDGIRLVATDRYRMAVARARIAGHDGPRTQVLVPLPLADAMRALLTGGERVQLAVDGDRVTLEAGDRQTAGQVLGHEFPDYRRLVNLPAGRRVRIDTESFRAALENGPVRTSEAGEADREPQDLSVLRVTEDGNVVVCDEGDHGADDRDNVGVNREYLLHALTAGARDELVLELGAPTAPLVIRRPDDEDAFSLLMPVRLEN
;
A
#
# COMPACT_ATOMS: atom_id res chain seq x y z
N MET A 1 -1.04 -2.38 -44.69
CA MET A 1 -0.31 -1.12 -44.38
C MET A 1 -1.25 -0.10 -43.75
N ARG A 2 -0.73 0.67 -42.79
CA ARG A 2 -1.41 1.76 -42.07
C ARG A 2 -0.70 3.08 -42.39
N SER A 3 -1.46 4.14 -42.59
CA SER A 3 -0.91 5.49 -42.75
C SER A 3 -0.27 5.98 -41.44
N ILE A 4 0.64 6.96 -41.51
CA ILE A 4 1.21 7.59 -40.30
C ILE A 4 0.15 8.17 -39.35
N GLY A 5 -0.99 8.63 -39.88
CA GLY A 5 -2.10 9.17 -39.08
C GLY A 5 -2.87 8.08 -38.33
N GLU A 6 -3.16 6.96 -39.00
CA GLU A 6 -3.79 5.79 -38.37
C GLU A 6 -2.86 5.13 -37.35
N MET A 7 -1.56 5.05 -37.69
CA MET A 7 -0.52 4.54 -36.81
C MET A 7 -0.39 5.38 -35.52
N ALA A 8 -0.42 6.71 -35.66
CA ALA A 8 -0.38 7.64 -34.54
C ALA A 8 -1.58 7.40 -33.59
N ARG A 9 -2.79 7.36 -34.15
CA ARG A 9 -4.02 7.18 -33.38
C ARG A 9 -4.04 5.84 -32.63
N ASP A 10 -3.75 4.75 -33.33
CA ASP A 10 -3.96 3.40 -32.78
C ASP A 10 -2.76 2.92 -31.92
N GLY A 11 -1.59 3.51 -32.15
CA GLY A 11 -0.37 3.28 -31.37
C GLY A 11 -0.23 4.19 -30.14
N GLY A 12 -1.10 5.20 -29.98
CA GLY A 12 -1.04 6.15 -28.87
C GLY A 12 0.15 7.12 -28.94
N LEU A 13 0.62 7.43 -30.15
CA LEU A 13 1.75 8.32 -30.41
C LEU A 13 1.31 9.50 -31.29
N SER A 14 1.96 10.65 -31.19
CA SER A 14 1.70 11.74 -32.13
C SER A 14 2.40 11.49 -33.48
N VAL A 15 1.87 12.08 -34.56
CA VAL A 15 2.51 12.05 -35.88
C VAL A 15 3.93 12.65 -35.85
N SER A 16 4.15 13.69 -35.03
CA SER A 16 5.48 14.26 -34.82
C SER A 16 6.43 13.31 -34.09
N ALA A 17 5.93 12.54 -33.11
CA ALA A 17 6.70 11.53 -32.41
C ALA A 17 7.11 10.38 -33.35
N LEU A 18 6.20 9.90 -34.21
CA LEU A 18 6.54 8.87 -35.22
C LEU A 18 7.64 9.33 -36.18
N ARG A 19 7.60 10.60 -36.64
CA ARG A 19 8.69 11.18 -37.45
C ARG A 19 10.00 11.33 -36.68
N PHE A 20 9.92 11.56 -35.38
CA PHE A 20 11.11 11.59 -34.52
C PHE A 20 11.72 10.19 -34.36
N TYR A 21 10.90 9.17 -34.09
CA TYR A 21 11.37 7.80 -33.90
C TYR A 21 11.90 7.15 -35.18
N ASP A 22 11.34 7.51 -36.33
CA ASP A 22 11.89 7.17 -37.64
C ASP A 22 13.33 7.69 -37.78
N ARG A 23 13.55 9.00 -37.57
CA ARG A 23 14.90 9.60 -37.61
C ARG A 23 15.86 9.05 -36.57
N ALA A 24 15.35 8.68 -35.40
CA ALA A 24 16.14 8.10 -34.32
C ALA A 24 16.40 6.59 -34.49
N GLY A 25 15.84 5.97 -35.54
CA GLY A 25 15.99 4.55 -35.84
C GLY A 25 15.35 3.63 -34.78
N VAL A 26 14.31 4.10 -34.09
CA VAL A 26 13.61 3.34 -33.03
C VAL A 26 12.38 2.63 -33.59
N LEU A 27 11.62 3.29 -34.46
CA LEU A 27 10.47 2.72 -35.15
C LEU A 27 10.48 3.22 -36.60
N VAL A 28 11.07 2.42 -37.48
CA VAL A 28 11.27 2.78 -38.89
C VAL A 28 10.02 2.35 -39.69
N PRO A 29 9.43 3.24 -40.50
CA PRO A 29 8.29 2.88 -41.35
C PRO A 29 8.67 1.79 -42.34
N ALA A 30 7.74 0.86 -42.60
CA ALA A 30 7.92 -0.21 -43.57
C ALA A 30 8.12 0.33 -45.00
N TRP A 31 7.45 1.44 -45.33
CA TRP A 31 7.63 2.10 -46.61
C TRP A 31 7.49 3.62 -46.49
N VAL A 32 8.31 4.34 -47.25
CA VAL A 32 8.24 5.79 -47.39
C VAL A 32 8.08 6.12 -48.86
N ASP A 33 7.03 6.86 -49.18
CA ASP A 33 6.77 7.33 -50.54
C ASP A 33 7.93 8.23 -51.02
N PRO A 34 8.62 7.88 -52.13
CA PRO A 34 9.78 8.62 -52.61
C PRO A 34 9.45 10.01 -53.16
N VAL A 35 8.19 10.30 -53.49
CA VAL A 35 7.73 11.59 -54.02
C VAL A 35 7.12 12.46 -52.93
N SER A 36 6.21 11.90 -52.13
CA SER A 36 5.49 12.66 -51.10
C SER A 36 6.15 12.63 -49.71
N GLY A 37 7.10 11.72 -49.48
CA GLY A 37 7.71 11.49 -48.16
C GLY A 37 6.74 10.90 -47.13
N TYR A 38 5.58 10.41 -47.59
CA TYR A 38 4.53 9.86 -46.74
C TYR A 38 4.92 8.48 -46.22
N ARG A 39 4.67 8.24 -44.92
CA ARG A 39 5.13 7.04 -44.22
C ARG A 39 3.99 6.05 -44.02
N TRP A 40 4.32 4.79 -44.27
CA TRP A 40 3.42 3.65 -44.15
C TRP A 40 4.05 2.60 -43.25
N TYR A 41 3.22 2.03 -42.38
CA TYR A 41 3.62 1.04 -41.37
C TYR A 41 2.89 -0.27 -41.62
N GLU A 42 3.53 -1.41 -41.35
CA GLU A 42 2.86 -2.70 -41.38
C GLU A 42 1.99 -2.91 -40.14
N PRO A 43 0.90 -3.69 -40.22
CA PRO A 43 0.06 -4.00 -39.05
C PRO A 43 0.84 -4.56 -37.86
N ALA A 44 1.90 -5.34 -38.11
CA ALA A 44 2.75 -5.91 -37.06
C ALA A 44 3.50 -4.84 -36.24
N GLN A 45 3.79 -3.68 -36.83
CA GLN A 45 4.52 -2.59 -36.14
C GLN A 45 3.64 -1.87 -35.12
N LEU A 46 2.33 -2.12 -35.10
CA LEU A 46 1.40 -1.51 -34.16
C LEU A 46 1.73 -1.89 -32.71
N GLU A 47 2.06 -3.16 -32.47
CA GLU A 47 2.41 -3.64 -31.13
C GLU A 47 3.73 -3.03 -30.65
N GLU A 48 4.72 -2.88 -31.53
CA GLU A 48 5.97 -2.17 -31.24
C GLU A 48 5.74 -0.70 -30.87
N ALA A 49 4.84 -0.02 -31.58
CA ALA A 49 4.50 1.37 -31.29
C ALA A 49 3.76 1.54 -29.96
N ARG A 50 2.84 0.61 -29.63
CA ARG A 50 2.15 0.59 -28.33
C ARG A 50 3.13 0.35 -27.19
N LEU A 51 4.05 -0.60 -27.37
CA LEU A 51 5.11 -0.88 -26.41
C LEU A 51 6.01 0.36 -26.23
N LEU A 52 6.46 0.96 -27.33
CA LEU A 52 7.24 2.20 -27.30
C LEU A 52 6.53 3.31 -26.52
N ALA A 53 5.22 3.49 -26.74
CA ALA A 53 4.42 4.50 -26.04
C ALA A 53 4.39 4.26 -24.52
N ARG A 54 4.24 2.98 -24.10
CA ARG A 54 4.27 2.59 -22.68
C ARG A 54 5.64 2.83 -22.05
N LEU A 55 6.72 2.40 -22.70
CA LEU A 55 8.09 2.60 -22.21
C LEU A 55 8.44 4.10 -22.09
N ARG A 56 7.97 4.90 -23.05
CA ARG A 56 8.18 6.36 -23.00
C ARG A 56 7.42 7.02 -21.85
N ARG A 57 6.20 6.55 -21.54
CA ARG A 57 5.42 7.01 -20.37
C ARG A 57 6.11 6.62 -19.06
N ALA A 58 6.76 5.48 -19.02
CA ALA A 58 7.61 5.05 -17.89
C ALA A 58 8.97 5.76 -17.81
N ALA A 59 9.14 6.87 -18.54
CA ALA A 59 10.38 7.67 -18.58
C ALA A 59 11.63 6.87 -18.97
N MET A 60 11.49 5.77 -19.72
CA MET A 60 12.64 4.99 -20.16
C MET A 60 13.52 5.78 -21.16
N PRO A 61 14.86 5.77 -21.01
CA PRO A 61 15.78 6.37 -21.96
C PRO A 61 15.62 5.79 -23.37
N LEU A 62 15.77 6.62 -24.40
CA LEU A 62 15.57 6.18 -25.79
C LEU A 62 16.55 5.06 -26.21
N ALA A 63 17.76 5.05 -25.64
CA ALA A 63 18.74 3.99 -25.86
C ALA A 63 18.24 2.63 -25.35
N ASP A 64 17.65 2.61 -24.16
CA ASP A 64 17.12 1.38 -23.54
C ASP A 64 15.84 0.92 -24.25
N ILE A 65 14.98 1.85 -24.66
CA ILE A 65 13.79 1.54 -25.49
C ILE A 65 14.19 0.80 -26.77
N ARG A 66 15.27 1.22 -27.44
CA ARG A 66 15.76 0.54 -28.65
C ARG A 66 16.18 -0.91 -28.37
N LEU A 67 16.88 -1.14 -27.26
CA LEU A 67 17.31 -2.48 -26.86
C LEU A 67 16.12 -3.36 -26.50
N VAL A 68 15.13 -2.82 -25.79
CA VAL A 68 13.89 -3.52 -25.46
C VAL A 68 13.12 -3.92 -26.72
N LEU A 69 12.96 -3.01 -27.68
CA LEU A 69 12.28 -3.31 -28.95
C LEU A 69 13.04 -4.36 -29.78
N ALA A 70 14.37 -4.29 -29.82
CA ALA A 70 15.19 -5.29 -30.51
C ALA A 70 15.09 -6.68 -29.86
N GLY A 71 15.14 -6.76 -28.53
CA GLY A 71 14.94 -8.02 -27.79
C GLY A 71 13.52 -8.57 -27.93
N TRP A 72 12.52 -7.69 -27.96
CA TRP A 72 11.11 -8.05 -28.17
C TRP A 72 10.87 -8.67 -29.54
N ALA A 73 11.47 -8.11 -30.60
CA ALA A 73 11.39 -8.68 -31.95
C ALA A 73 12.21 -9.97 -32.12
N GLY A 74 13.33 -10.10 -31.38
CA GLY A 74 14.22 -11.26 -31.41
C GLY A 74 13.86 -12.41 -30.45
N ALA A 75 12.75 -12.30 -29.71
CA ALA A 75 12.31 -13.23 -28.66
C ALA A 75 13.31 -13.46 -27.51
N ASP A 76 14.23 -12.52 -27.28
CA ASP A 76 15.15 -12.52 -26.13
C ASP A 76 14.45 -11.90 -24.91
N THR A 77 13.60 -12.71 -24.27
CA THR A 77 12.78 -12.26 -23.13
C THR A 77 13.61 -11.96 -21.88
N ASP A 78 14.77 -12.59 -21.73
CA ASP A 78 15.64 -12.43 -20.55
C ASP A 78 16.35 -11.09 -20.60
N LEU A 79 16.84 -10.68 -21.78
CA LEU A 79 17.40 -9.36 -21.98
C LEU A 79 16.35 -8.25 -21.72
N VAL A 80 15.13 -8.41 -22.26
CA VAL A 80 14.05 -7.44 -22.06
C VAL A 80 13.68 -7.31 -20.58
N ARG A 81 13.52 -8.44 -19.88
CA ARG A 81 13.23 -8.45 -18.43
C ARG A 81 14.33 -7.76 -17.64
N GLY A 82 15.60 -8.09 -17.92
CA GLY A 82 16.74 -7.47 -17.26
C GLY A 82 16.81 -5.95 -17.45
N LEU A 83 16.49 -5.45 -18.65
CA LEU A 83 16.44 -4.01 -18.93
C LEU A 83 15.29 -3.30 -18.20
N LEU A 84 14.10 -3.92 -18.16
CA LEU A 84 12.96 -3.37 -17.42
C LEU A 84 13.25 -3.30 -15.92
N GLU A 85 13.80 -4.37 -15.34
CA GLU A 85 14.18 -4.38 -13.93
C GLU A 85 15.29 -3.38 -13.61
N ALA A 86 16.29 -3.24 -14.49
CA ALA A 86 17.36 -2.26 -14.31
C ALA A 86 16.83 -0.82 -14.35
N HIS A 87 15.85 -0.54 -15.22
CA HIS A 87 15.20 0.77 -15.27
C HIS A 87 14.32 1.01 -14.05
N LEU A 88 13.56 0.01 -13.58
CA LEU A 88 12.79 0.10 -12.34
C LEU A 88 13.70 0.44 -11.15
N ARG A 89 14.80 -0.28 -10.97
CA ARG A 89 15.79 0.01 -9.92
C ARG A 89 16.36 1.43 -10.03
N ARG A 90 16.58 1.93 -11.24
CA ARG A 90 17.05 3.31 -11.48
C ARG A 90 16.01 4.34 -11.06
N LEU A 91 14.73 4.11 -11.38
CA LEU A 91 13.63 4.97 -10.96
C LEU A 91 13.47 4.98 -9.44
N GLU A 92 13.55 3.82 -8.80
CA GLU A 92 13.49 3.68 -7.33
C GLU A 92 14.64 4.41 -6.65
N LEU A 93 15.88 4.24 -7.16
CA LEU A 93 17.05 4.95 -6.65
C LEU A 93 16.89 6.46 -6.83
N GLY A 94 16.48 6.92 -8.02
CA GLY A 94 16.25 8.34 -8.28
C GLY A 94 15.15 8.95 -7.39
N LEU A 95 14.08 8.19 -7.10
CA LEU A 95 13.04 8.61 -6.16
C LEU A 95 13.59 8.70 -4.73
N SER A 96 14.42 7.75 -4.32
CA SER A 96 15.09 7.77 -3.01
C SER A 96 16.03 8.97 -2.86
N GLU A 97 16.85 9.24 -3.88
CA GLU A 97 17.74 10.41 -3.93
C GLU A 97 16.95 11.72 -3.88
N ALA A 98 15.91 11.85 -4.71
CA ALA A 98 15.05 13.04 -4.70
C ALA A 98 14.39 13.25 -3.33
N ARG A 99 13.89 12.18 -2.69
CA ARG A 99 13.33 12.24 -1.33
C ARG A 99 14.38 12.68 -0.30
N GLY A 100 15.61 12.19 -0.40
CA GLY A 100 16.73 12.63 0.45
C GLY A 100 17.08 14.11 0.26
N GLU A 101 17.11 14.58 -0.98
CA GLU A 101 17.37 15.98 -1.30
C GLU A 101 16.27 16.91 -0.79
N PHE A 102 14.99 16.55 -1.00
CA PHE A 102 13.86 17.29 -0.42
C PHE A 102 13.90 17.32 1.11
N SER A 103 14.31 16.22 1.74
CA SER A 103 14.48 16.17 3.21
C SER A 103 15.56 17.12 3.68
N THR A 104 16.66 17.24 2.92
CA THR A 104 17.75 18.19 3.21
C THR A 104 17.29 19.63 3.04
N LEU A 105 16.56 19.94 1.97
CA LEU A 105 16.00 21.28 1.74
C LEU A 105 15.02 21.67 2.85
N ARG A 106 14.18 20.74 3.32
CA ARG A 106 13.27 20.97 4.44
C ARG A 106 14.06 21.25 5.73
N ALA A 107 15.09 20.46 6.03
CA ALA A 107 15.95 20.70 7.18
C ALA A 107 16.67 22.07 7.14
N LEU A 108 17.06 22.54 5.96
CA LEU A 108 17.65 23.88 5.78
C LEU A 108 16.61 24.99 5.98
N LEU A 109 15.38 24.79 5.53
CA LEU A 109 14.27 25.72 5.80
C LEU A 109 13.95 25.77 7.29
N ASP A 110 13.89 24.62 7.96
CA ASP A 110 13.66 24.54 9.41
C ASP A 110 14.75 25.28 10.21
N GLN A 111 16.03 25.17 9.79
CA GLN A 111 17.14 25.91 10.41
C GLN A 111 17.02 27.43 10.22
N ARG A 112 16.46 27.87 9.09
CA ARG A 112 16.23 29.29 8.79
C ARG A 112 15.04 29.84 9.58
N GLU A 113 13.98 29.06 9.71
CA GLU A 113 12.76 29.45 10.44
C GLU A 113 12.97 29.39 11.96
N ASN A 114 13.86 28.51 12.43
CA ASN A 114 14.20 28.34 13.85
C ASN A 114 15.73 28.48 14.10
N PRO A 115 16.28 29.70 14.13
CA PRO A 115 17.73 29.93 14.20
C PRO A 115 18.41 29.58 15.54
N LEU A 116 17.71 28.98 16.51
CA LEU A 116 18.22 28.67 17.87
C LEU A 116 18.21 27.18 18.22
N THR A 117 18.40 26.31 17.23
CA THR A 117 18.60 24.87 17.46
C THR A 117 20.03 24.45 17.12
N SER A 118 21.01 25.03 17.82
CA SER A 118 22.39 24.55 17.78
C SER A 118 22.97 24.57 19.19
N LEU A 119 23.37 23.39 19.66
CA LEU A 119 24.03 23.09 20.93
C LEU A 119 23.13 23.12 22.19
N ARG A 120 22.38 22.03 22.43
CA ARG A 120 21.99 21.63 23.79
C ARG A 120 22.15 20.12 24.00
N THR A 121 23.28 19.74 24.60
CA THR A 121 23.39 18.56 25.47
C THR A 121 22.56 18.80 26.75
N PRO A 122 22.12 17.74 27.45
CA PRO A 122 20.84 17.73 28.13
C PRO A 122 20.90 18.47 29.46
N THR A 123 20.15 19.57 29.57
CA THR A 123 19.73 20.11 30.85
C THR A 123 18.23 19.94 30.99
N ALA A 124 17.84 19.30 32.08
CA ALA A 124 16.50 18.87 32.48
C ALA A 124 15.48 20.02 32.71
N ALA A 125 15.43 21.03 31.84
CA ALA A 125 14.65 22.24 32.06
C ALA A 125 13.96 22.81 30.80
N ALA A 126 13.56 21.94 29.87
CA ALA A 126 12.61 22.28 28.79
C ALA A 126 11.46 21.27 28.78
N ALA A 127 10.82 21.11 29.95
CA ALA A 127 9.58 20.39 30.13
C ALA A 127 8.41 21.30 29.73
N ALA A 128 8.21 21.44 28.43
CA ALA A 128 6.91 21.80 27.87
C ALA A 128 6.43 20.62 27.01
N ALA A 129 5.88 19.61 27.70
CA ALA A 129 4.99 18.56 27.19
C ALA A 129 5.46 17.62 26.05
N ALA A 130 6.76 17.29 25.95
CA ALA A 130 7.18 16.17 25.09
C ALA A 130 6.78 14.83 25.74
N THR A 131 5.88 14.07 25.12
CA THR A 131 5.49 12.72 25.56
C THR A 131 6.59 11.74 25.19
N ARG A 132 7.26 11.14 26.18
CA ARG A 132 8.27 10.09 25.97
C ARG A 132 7.82 8.78 26.58
N VAL A 133 7.87 7.71 25.80
CA VAL A 133 7.43 6.38 26.22
C VAL A 133 8.42 5.32 25.77
N SER A 134 8.59 4.28 26.59
CA SER A 134 9.46 3.15 26.26
C SER A 134 8.62 1.92 25.93
N ALA A 135 8.84 1.33 24.76
CA ALA A 135 8.15 0.11 24.31
C ALA A 135 9.12 -1.06 24.15
N SER A 136 8.60 -2.29 24.17
CA SER A 136 9.35 -3.46 23.69
C SER A 136 9.55 -3.36 22.19
N THR A 137 10.80 -3.57 21.73
CA THR A 137 11.12 -3.57 20.29
C THR A 137 10.26 -4.59 19.54
N LEU A 138 10.12 -5.79 20.11
CA LEU A 138 9.38 -6.89 19.49
C LEU A 138 7.88 -6.59 19.40
N GLU A 139 7.28 -6.10 20.49
CA GLU A 139 5.84 -5.80 20.51
C GLU A 139 5.50 -4.64 19.56
N LEU A 140 6.31 -3.58 19.54
CA LEU A 140 6.09 -2.45 18.65
C LEU A 140 6.29 -2.82 17.17
N ALA A 141 7.29 -3.66 16.87
CA ALA A 141 7.52 -4.17 15.52
C ALA A 141 6.33 -5.00 15.03
N ALA A 142 5.87 -5.93 15.85
CA ALA A 142 4.71 -6.76 15.54
C ALA A 142 3.44 -5.90 15.35
N ALA A 143 3.22 -4.89 16.22
CA ALA A 143 2.09 -3.99 16.08
C ALA A 143 2.14 -3.18 14.76
N LEU A 144 3.32 -2.67 14.38
CA LEU A 144 3.50 -1.97 13.10
C LEU A 144 3.31 -2.89 11.89
N ASP A 145 3.77 -4.14 11.96
CA ASP A 145 3.53 -5.13 10.89
C ASP A 145 2.05 -5.45 10.75
N THR A 146 1.32 -5.49 11.86
CA THR A 146 -0.13 -5.75 11.86
C THR A 146 -0.95 -4.59 11.28
N VAL A 147 -0.48 -3.33 11.29
CA VAL A 147 -1.34 -2.19 10.89
C VAL A 147 -0.93 -1.47 9.62
N ARG A 148 0.37 -1.37 9.30
CA ARG A 148 0.87 -0.48 8.22
C ARG A 148 0.23 -0.78 6.86
N PHE A 149 -0.10 -2.04 6.59
CA PHE A 149 -0.71 -2.44 5.32
C PHE A 149 -2.09 -1.82 5.09
N ALA A 150 -2.80 -1.39 6.14
CA ALA A 150 -4.14 -0.84 6.05
C ALA A 150 -4.17 0.68 5.84
N ALA A 151 -3.01 1.36 5.78
CA ALA A 151 -2.96 2.79 5.50
C ALA A 151 -3.35 3.08 4.04
N GLY A 152 -4.11 4.17 3.84
CA GLY A 152 -4.54 4.61 2.53
C GLY A 152 -3.42 5.27 1.72
N SER A 153 -3.57 5.26 0.40
CA SER A 153 -2.68 5.95 -0.55
C SER A 153 -3.41 7.04 -1.35
N ASP A 154 -4.71 7.24 -1.09
CA ASP A 154 -5.59 8.20 -1.76
C ASP A 154 -5.14 9.65 -1.44
N PRO A 155 -4.64 10.42 -2.43
CA PRO A 155 -4.20 11.79 -2.23
C PRO A 155 -5.31 12.74 -1.77
N GLU A 156 -6.58 12.41 -2.04
CA GLU A 156 -7.73 13.20 -1.59
C GLU A 156 -8.03 13.01 -0.10
N LEU A 157 -7.49 11.94 0.51
CA LEU A 157 -7.66 11.59 1.91
C LEU A 157 -6.33 11.52 2.66
N PRO A 158 -5.60 12.64 2.78
CA PRO A 158 -4.30 12.67 3.43
C PRO A 158 -4.35 12.28 4.91
N MET A 159 -5.52 12.39 5.57
CA MET A 159 -5.72 11.91 6.95
C MET A 159 -5.63 10.38 7.09
N LEU A 160 -5.69 9.64 5.98
CA LEU A 160 -5.59 8.18 5.94
C LEU A 160 -4.21 7.69 5.47
N ALA A 161 -3.32 8.59 5.07
CA ALA A 161 -1.98 8.28 4.54
C ALA A 161 -0.94 7.93 5.63
N GLY A 162 -1.39 7.44 6.77
CA GLY A 162 -0.55 7.21 7.94
C GLY A 162 -1.15 6.24 8.95
N VAL A 163 -0.39 6.02 10.02
CA VAL A 163 -0.76 5.19 11.16
C VAL A 163 -0.99 6.10 12.35
N LEU A 164 -2.18 6.05 12.93
CA LEU A 164 -2.49 6.73 14.19
C LEU A 164 -1.80 5.99 15.34
N PHE A 165 -1.06 6.74 16.14
CA PHE A 165 -0.48 6.31 17.40
C PHE A 165 -1.33 6.94 18.51
N ASP A 166 -2.18 6.14 19.14
CA ASP A 166 -3.03 6.52 20.27
C ASP A 166 -2.40 6.02 21.57
N ILE A 167 -1.69 6.91 22.26
CA ILE A 167 -0.96 6.64 23.50
C ILE A 167 -1.88 6.97 24.66
N GLU A 168 -2.17 5.97 25.51
CA GLU A 168 -3.04 6.11 26.67
C GLU A 168 -2.65 5.12 27.76
N GLY A 169 -2.41 5.60 28.98
CA GLY A 169 -2.01 4.77 30.11
C GLY A 169 -0.72 3.99 29.83
N ASP A 170 -0.74 2.68 30.03
CA ASP A 170 0.39 1.76 29.82
C ASP A 170 0.41 1.13 28.42
N GLY A 171 -0.42 1.62 27.49
CA GLY A 171 -0.55 1.08 26.14
C GLY A 171 -0.38 2.12 25.04
N ILE A 172 0.14 1.66 23.90
CA ILE A 172 -0.01 2.37 22.63
C ILE A 172 -0.87 1.53 21.70
N ARG A 173 -1.91 2.15 21.14
CA ARG A 173 -2.72 1.58 20.07
C ARG A 173 -2.28 2.16 18.74
N LEU A 174 -1.97 1.29 17.79
CA LEU A 174 -1.67 1.65 16.43
C LEU A 174 -2.90 1.36 15.56
N VAL A 175 -3.31 2.31 14.73
CA VAL A 175 -4.49 2.19 13.89
C VAL A 175 -4.20 2.71 12.49
N ALA A 176 -4.59 1.96 11.46
CA ALA A 176 -4.54 2.42 10.07
C ALA A 176 -5.81 2.00 9.33
N THR A 177 -6.25 2.81 8.38
CA THR A 177 -7.44 2.56 7.56
C THR A 177 -7.37 3.28 6.22
N ASP A 178 -8.04 2.74 5.21
CA ASP A 178 -8.18 3.29 3.86
C ASP A 178 -9.65 3.50 3.45
N ARG A 179 -10.57 3.51 4.43
CA ARG A 179 -12.05 3.46 4.32
C ARG A 179 -12.65 2.08 4.07
N TYR A 180 -11.91 1.15 3.47
CA TYR A 180 -12.41 -0.18 3.10
C TYR A 180 -11.92 -1.26 4.05
N ARG A 181 -10.80 -1.03 4.72
CA ARG A 181 -10.29 -1.87 5.79
C ARG A 181 -9.75 -1.01 6.92
N MET A 182 -9.62 -1.62 8.09
CA MET A 182 -8.97 -1.03 9.25
C MET A 182 -8.19 -2.12 9.97
N ALA A 183 -7.00 -1.77 10.45
CA ALA A 183 -6.21 -2.65 11.31
C ALA A 183 -5.88 -1.93 12.62
N VAL A 184 -6.05 -2.64 13.73
CA VAL A 184 -5.78 -2.16 15.08
C VAL A 184 -4.84 -3.14 15.77
N ALA A 185 -3.75 -2.64 16.34
CA ALA A 185 -2.82 -3.40 17.15
C ALA A 185 -2.41 -2.63 18.40
N ARG A 186 -1.93 -3.35 19.42
CA ARG A 186 -1.46 -2.77 20.67
C ARG A 186 -0.03 -3.21 20.96
N ALA A 187 0.74 -2.31 21.55
CA ALA A 187 1.98 -2.64 22.24
C ALA A 187 1.96 -2.06 23.66
N ARG A 188 2.67 -2.71 24.60
CA ARG A 188 2.82 -2.16 25.94
C ARG A 188 3.90 -1.10 25.95
N ILE A 189 3.66 -0.06 26.74
CA ILE A 189 4.58 1.05 26.93
C ILE A 189 4.81 1.29 28.41
N ALA A 190 5.93 1.93 28.74
CA ALA A 190 6.27 2.39 30.07
C ALA A 190 6.64 3.87 30.03
N GLY A 191 6.44 4.59 31.14
CA GLY A 191 6.83 5.99 31.28
C GLY A 191 5.81 7.00 30.77
N HIS A 192 4.56 6.59 30.52
CA HIS A 192 3.47 7.49 30.18
C HIS A 192 2.54 7.71 31.38
N ASP A 193 2.70 8.86 32.03
CA ASP A 193 1.82 9.31 33.13
C ASP A 193 0.99 10.55 32.72
N GLY A 194 1.00 10.88 31.42
CA GLY A 194 0.38 12.08 30.85
C GLY A 194 -1.05 11.88 30.36
N PRO A 195 -1.68 12.94 29.83
CA PRO A 195 -2.96 12.81 29.13
C PRO A 195 -2.79 12.00 27.83
N ARG A 196 -3.88 11.38 27.39
CA ARG A 196 -3.97 10.68 26.11
C ARG A 196 -3.38 11.54 24.99
N THR A 197 -2.44 10.98 24.24
CA THR A 197 -1.75 11.65 23.14
C THR A 197 -2.03 10.91 21.85
N GLN A 198 -2.55 11.62 20.84
CA GLN A 198 -2.77 11.09 19.51
C GLN A 198 -1.85 11.76 18.52
N VAL A 199 -1.10 10.97 17.77
CA VAL A 199 -0.29 11.47 16.64
C VAL A 199 -0.47 10.62 15.41
N LEU A 200 -0.64 11.26 14.27
CA LEU A 200 -0.78 10.58 12.99
C LEU A 200 0.57 10.52 12.29
N VAL A 201 1.19 9.34 12.28
CA VAL A 201 2.53 9.12 11.73
C VAL A 201 2.41 8.78 10.23
N PRO A 202 3.02 9.55 9.31
CA PRO A 202 2.98 9.23 7.88
C PRO A 202 3.49 7.81 7.61
N LEU A 203 2.88 7.10 6.65
CA LEU A 203 3.25 5.72 6.34
C LEU A 203 4.77 5.53 6.08
N PRO A 204 5.46 6.39 5.30
CA PRO A 204 6.91 6.25 5.09
C PRO A 204 7.73 6.35 6.38
N LEU A 205 7.28 7.16 7.35
CA LEU A 205 7.94 7.28 8.64
C LEU A 205 7.66 6.05 9.51
N ALA A 206 6.44 5.52 9.48
CA ALA A 206 6.09 4.27 10.15
C ALA A 206 6.89 3.08 9.58
N ASP A 207 7.13 3.05 8.26
CA ASP A 207 7.99 2.05 7.61
C ASP A 207 9.45 2.17 8.05
N ALA A 208 9.98 3.39 8.10
CA ALA A 208 11.32 3.66 8.62
C ALA A 208 11.46 3.26 10.09
N MET A 209 10.45 3.54 10.91
CA MET A 209 10.37 3.10 12.30
C MET A 209 10.42 1.59 12.39
N ARG A 210 9.61 0.87 11.60
CA ARG A 210 9.62 -0.59 11.59
C ARG A 210 10.97 -1.17 11.16
N ALA A 211 11.63 -0.58 10.15
CA ALA A 211 12.95 -1.00 9.70
C ALA A 211 14.07 -0.75 10.73
N LEU A 212 13.83 0.14 11.70
CA LEU A 212 14.72 0.37 12.84
C LEU A 212 14.64 -0.76 13.87
N LEU A 213 13.46 -1.39 14.00
CA LEU A 213 13.13 -2.39 15.02
C LEU A 213 13.64 -3.79 14.64
N THR A 214 14.96 -3.93 14.51
CA THR A 214 15.62 -5.20 14.13
C THR A 214 16.41 -5.85 15.26
N GLY A 215 16.54 -5.20 16.42
CA GLY A 215 17.30 -5.71 17.57
C GLY A 215 17.18 -4.82 18.81
N GLY A 216 17.67 -5.30 19.95
CA GLY A 216 17.56 -4.64 21.25
C GLY A 216 16.23 -4.93 21.97
N GLU A 217 16.22 -4.82 23.30
CA GLU A 217 15.04 -5.17 24.11
C GLU A 217 13.97 -4.07 24.13
N ARG A 218 14.39 -2.80 24.14
CA ARG A 218 13.50 -1.66 24.28
C ARG A 218 13.86 -0.53 23.33
N VAL A 219 12.84 0.24 22.97
CA VAL A 219 12.94 1.47 22.20
C VAL A 219 12.33 2.64 22.95
N GLN A 220 12.73 3.85 22.59
CA GLN A 220 12.15 5.09 23.10
C GLN A 220 11.40 5.79 21.97
N LEU A 221 10.13 6.10 22.21
CA LEU A 221 9.29 6.90 21.33
C LEU A 221 9.07 8.26 21.99
N ALA A 222 9.42 9.32 21.30
CA ALA A 222 9.23 10.70 21.74
C ALA A 222 8.32 11.45 20.77
N VAL A 223 7.30 12.11 21.31
CA VAL A 223 6.41 13.02 20.62
C VAL A 223 6.65 14.41 21.17
N ASP A 224 7.08 15.33 20.32
CA ASP A 224 7.35 16.73 20.67
C ASP A 224 6.66 17.63 19.64
N GLY A 225 5.52 18.20 20.02
CA GLY A 225 4.69 18.99 19.11
C GLY A 225 4.24 18.19 17.88
N ASP A 226 4.68 18.63 16.70
CA ASP A 226 4.39 18.00 15.41
C ASP A 226 5.48 16.99 14.98
N ARG A 227 6.44 16.67 15.84
CA ARG A 227 7.55 15.77 15.52
C ARG A 227 7.47 14.49 16.35
N VAL A 228 7.61 13.35 15.68
CA VAL A 228 7.75 12.04 16.31
C VAL A 228 9.15 11.48 16.04
N THR A 229 9.77 10.92 17.07
CA THR A 229 11.10 10.34 17.04
C THR A 229 11.07 8.96 17.67
N LEU A 230 11.70 7.97 17.01
CA LEU A 230 11.90 6.63 17.53
C LEU A 230 13.40 6.35 17.62
N GLU A 231 13.86 5.98 18.81
CA GLU A 231 15.25 5.66 19.12
C GLU A 231 15.37 4.18 19.53
N ALA A 232 16.27 3.46 18.90
CA ALA A 232 16.60 2.06 19.17
C ALA A 232 18.11 1.92 19.33
N GLY A 233 18.60 2.01 20.57
CA GLY A 233 20.03 2.01 20.86
C GLY A 233 20.73 3.26 20.31
N ASP A 234 21.66 3.06 19.38
CA ASP A 234 22.41 4.11 18.68
C ASP A 234 21.75 4.60 17.39
N ARG A 235 20.68 3.94 16.95
CA ARG A 235 19.94 4.28 15.72
C ARG A 235 18.69 5.06 16.07
N GLN A 236 18.35 6.05 15.25
CA GLN A 236 17.11 6.82 15.40
C GLN A 236 16.49 7.13 14.04
N THR A 237 15.16 7.31 14.04
CA THR A 237 14.42 7.91 12.93
C THR A 237 13.44 8.93 13.47
N ALA A 238 13.17 9.97 12.71
CA ALA A 238 12.27 11.02 13.11
C ALA A 238 11.65 11.71 11.90
N GLY A 239 10.47 12.30 12.10
CA GLY A 239 9.80 13.07 11.07
C GLY A 239 8.58 13.80 11.63
N GLN A 240 7.92 14.55 10.75
CA GLN A 240 6.72 15.29 11.11
C GLN A 240 5.49 14.40 11.05
N VAL A 241 4.58 14.61 12.00
CA VAL A 241 3.25 14.02 12.03
C VAL A 241 2.37 14.69 10.98
N LEU A 242 1.34 13.99 10.53
CA LEU A 242 0.32 14.58 9.68
C LEU A 242 -0.56 15.50 10.54
N GLY A 243 -0.70 16.76 10.14
CA GLY A 243 -1.54 17.77 10.81
C GLY A 243 -3.04 17.57 10.58
N HIS A 244 -3.50 16.33 10.43
CA HIS A 244 -4.89 15.97 10.17
C HIS A 244 -5.46 15.17 11.32
N GLU A 245 -6.76 15.32 11.57
CA GLU A 245 -7.48 14.52 12.55
C GLU A 245 -7.82 13.14 11.96
N PHE A 246 -7.47 12.08 12.69
CA PHE A 246 -7.79 10.71 12.28
C PHE A 246 -9.25 10.39 12.63
N PRO A 247 -9.99 9.63 11.79
CA PRO A 247 -11.37 9.27 12.09
C PRO A 247 -11.54 8.58 13.45
N ASP A 248 -12.69 8.79 14.10
CA ASP A 248 -13.00 8.17 15.40
C ASP A 248 -13.23 6.65 15.27
N TYR A 249 -12.12 5.91 15.28
CA TYR A 249 -12.10 4.45 15.12
C TYR A 249 -12.69 3.71 16.33
N ARG A 250 -12.79 4.33 17.51
CA ARG A 250 -13.28 3.65 18.73
C ARG A 250 -14.72 3.20 18.60
N ARG A 251 -15.50 3.88 17.77
CA ARG A 251 -16.88 3.48 17.43
C ARG A 251 -16.93 2.15 16.69
N LEU A 252 -15.87 1.81 15.96
CA LEU A 252 -15.74 0.58 15.19
C LEU A 252 -15.13 -0.58 16.00
N VAL A 253 -14.64 -0.32 17.22
CA VAL A 253 -14.16 -1.37 18.14
C VAL A 253 -15.33 -2.15 18.74
N ASN A 254 -16.48 -1.49 18.95
CA ASN A 254 -17.68 -2.05 19.57
C ASN A 254 -18.75 -2.44 18.53
N LEU A 255 -18.36 -3.20 17.50
CA LEU A 255 -19.33 -3.71 16.53
C LEU A 255 -20.25 -4.76 17.17
N PRO A 256 -21.54 -4.83 16.76
CA PRO A 256 -22.45 -5.87 17.22
C PRO A 256 -21.88 -7.25 16.88
N ALA A 257 -21.97 -8.18 17.82
CA ALA A 257 -21.40 -9.52 17.68
C ALA A 257 -22.00 -10.25 16.47
N GLY A 258 -21.14 -10.63 15.53
CA GLY A 258 -21.46 -11.55 14.45
C GLY A 258 -21.30 -13.01 14.87
N ARG A 259 -21.51 -13.92 13.92
CA ARG A 259 -21.20 -15.34 14.09
C ARG A 259 -19.67 -15.50 14.13
N ARG A 260 -19.14 -15.98 15.26
CA ARG A 260 -17.71 -16.26 15.45
C ARG A 260 -17.37 -17.64 14.92
N VAL A 261 -16.41 -17.73 14.02
CA VAL A 261 -15.90 -18.97 13.45
C VAL A 261 -14.39 -19.02 13.63
N ARG A 262 -13.88 -20.13 14.17
CA ARG A 262 -12.44 -20.38 14.24
C ARG A 262 -11.95 -20.97 12.94
N ILE A 263 -10.83 -20.47 12.45
CA ILE A 263 -10.20 -20.96 11.22
C ILE A 263 -8.75 -21.36 11.48
N ASP A 264 -8.33 -22.40 10.77
CA ASP A 264 -6.92 -22.69 10.57
C ASP A 264 -6.38 -21.75 9.48
N THR A 265 -5.38 -20.95 9.83
CA THR A 265 -4.90 -19.84 8.99
C THR A 265 -4.20 -20.35 7.74
N GLU A 266 -3.47 -21.46 7.82
CA GLU A 266 -2.77 -22.04 6.67
C GLU A 266 -3.76 -22.63 5.68
N SER A 267 -4.69 -23.47 6.14
CA SER A 267 -5.71 -24.11 5.31
C SER A 267 -6.64 -23.07 4.68
N PHE A 268 -7.05 -22.06 5.45
CA PHE A 268 -7.93 -21.01 4.95
C PHE A 268 -7.20 -20.08 3.97
N ARG A 269 -5.93 -19.73 4.21
CA ARG A 269 -5.10 -19.00 3.23
C ARG A 269 -4.97 -19.81 1.95
N ALA A 270 -4.68 -21.10 2.01
CA ALA A 270 -4.58 -21.95 0.83
C ALA A 270 -5.90 -22.02 0.05
N ALA A 271 -7.04 -22.07 0.75
CA ALA A 271 -8.37 -21.98 0.13
C ALA A 271 -8.60 -20.61 -0.53
N LEU A 272 -8.12 -19.51 0.05
CA LEU A 272 -8.19 -18.18 -0.53
C LEU A 272 -7.09 -17.90 -1.56
N GLU A 273 -6.08 -18.73 -1.74
CA GLU A 273 -5.09 -18.55 -2.81
C GLU A 273 -5.50 -19.36 -4.04
N ASN A 274 -5.96 -20.59 -3.82
CA ASN A 274 -6.32 -21.54 -4.88
C ASN A 274 -7.82 -21.63 -5.19
N GLY A 275 -8.67 -21.03 -4.34
CA GLY A 275 -10.12 -21.08 -4.48
C GLY A 275 -10.68 -20.05 -5.48
N PRO A 276 -11.99 -20.11 -5.73
CA PRO A 276 -12.66 -19.27 -6.73
C PRO A 276 -12.47 -17.78 -6.44
N VAL A 277 -12.37 -16.98 -7.51
CA VAL A 277 -12.24 -15.52 -7.49
C VAL A 277 -13.41 -14.94 -8.27
N ARG A 278 -14.12 -13.99 -7.66
CA ARG A 278 -15.14 -13.19 -8.34
C ARG A 278 -14.57 -11.81 -8.62
N THR A 279 -14.73 -11.29 -9.83
CA THR A 279 -14.27 -9.92 -10.13
C THR A 279 -15.40 -8.93 -9.82
N SER A 280 -15.13 -7.90 -9.03
CA SER A 280 -16.07 -6.79 -8.86
C SER A 280 -16.24 -6.06 -10.19
N GLU A 281 -17.49 -5.81 -10.62
CA GLU A 281 -17.72 -4.89 -11.73
C GLU A 281 -17.24 -3.49 -11.35
N ALA A 282 -16.68 -2.76 -12.32
CA ALA A 282 -16.30 -1.37 -12.16
C ALA A 282 -17.58 -0.54 -12.03
N GLY A 283 -18.01 -0.27 -10.79
CA GLY A 283 -19.16 0.57 -10.53
C GLY A 283 -18.99 1.98 -11.13
N GLU A 284 -20.09 2.73 -11.27
CA GLU A 284 -20.20 4.09 -11.86
C GLU A 284 -19.20 5.15 -11.35
N ALA A 285 -18.35 4.82 -10.37
CA ALA A 285 -17.39 5.70 -9.70
C ALA A 285 -15.92 5.32 -9.98
N ASP A 286 -15.57 5.00 -11.23
CA ASP A 286 -14.17 4.91 -11.70
C ASP A 286 -13.26 3.96 -10.88
N ARG A 287 -13.86 2.94 -10.24
CA ARG A 287 -13.13 1.98 -9.40
C ARG A 287 -12.52 0.89 -10.27
N GLU A 288 -11.22 0.63 -10.07
CA GLU A 288 -10.57 -0.51 -10.70
C GLU A 288 -11.26 -1.82 -10.27
N PRO A 289 -11.42 -2.78 -11.21
CA PRO A 289 -11.92 -4.11 -10.88
C PRO A 289 -11.01 -4.76 -9.83
N GLN A 290 -11.62 -5.38 -8.83
CA GLN A 290 -10.92 -5.99 -7.69
C GLN A 290 -11.37 -7.44 -7.51
N ASP A 291 -10.42 -8.28 -7.13
CA ASP A 291 -10.65 -9.69 -6.84
C ASP A 291 -11.38 -9.85 -5.50
N LEU A 292 -12.52 -10.54 -5.54
CA LEU A 292 -13.37 -10.82 -4.40
C LEU A 292 -13.33 -12.31 -4.05
N SER A 293 -13.36 -12.57 -2.74
CA SER A 293 -13.67 -13.88 -2.18
C SER A 293 -15.07 -13.82 -1.57
N VAL A 294 -15.93 -14.75 -1.97
CA VAL A 294 -17.28 -14.91 -1.39
C VAL A 294 -17.19 -15.92 -0.26
N LEU A 295 -17.50 -15.47 0.96
CA LEU A 295 -17.44 -16.29 2.16
C LEU A 295 -18.84 -16.70 2.59
N ARG A 296 -19.00 -17.97 2.96
CA ARG A 296 -20.23 -18.51 3.54
C ARG A 296 -19.90 -19.30 4.80
N VAL A 297 -20.72 -19.15 5.84
CA VAL A 297 -20.65 -19.98 7.04
C VAL A 297 -21.57 -21.18 6.86
N THR A 298 -21.02 -22.39 6.91
CA THR A 298 -21.80 -23.64 6.82
C THR A 298 -22.57 -23.92 8.11
N GLU A 299 -23.54 -24.82 8.05
CA GLU A 299 -24.29 -25.28 9.24
C GLU A 299 -23.38 -25.93 10.29
N ASP A 300 -22.29 -26.58 9.85
CA ASP A 300 -21.26 -27.16 10.71
C ASP A 300 -20.35 -26.11 11.38
N GLY A 301 -20.57 -24.82 11.10
CA GLY A 301 -19.82 -23.73 11.70
C GLY A 301 -18.44 -23.48 11.08
N ASN A 302 -18.21 -23.93 9.83
CA ASN A 302 -16.97 -23.67 9.09
C ASN A 302 -17.17 -22.53 8.07
N VAL A 303 -16.10 -21.79 7.74
CA VAL A 303 -16.12 -20.82 6.64
C VAL A 303 -15.62 -21.48 5.36
N VAL A 304 -16.39 -21.36 4.28
CA VAL A 304 -16.02 -21.84 2.95
C VAL A 304 -15.96 -20.69 1.95
N VAL A 305 -15.09 -20.81 0.96
CA VAL A 305 -14.97 -19.89 -0.18
C VAL A 305 -15.85 -20.42 -1.31
N CYS A 306 -16.88 -19.67 -1.69
CA CYS A 306 -17.89 -20.09 -2.67
C CYS A 306 -17.52 -19.71 -4.11
N ASP A 307 -17.93 -20.56 -5.05
CA ASP A 307 -17.82 -20.31 -6.49
C ASP A 307 -19.07 -19.61 -7.05
N GLU A 308 -18.95 -18.93 -8.19
CA GLU A 308 -20.05 -18.25 -8.89
C GLU A 308 -21.19 -19.21 -9.26
N GLY A 309 -20.92 -20.52 -9.40
CA GLY A 309 -21.91 -21.54 -9.72
C GLY A 309 -22.56 -22.25 -8.52
N ASP A 310 -22.13 -21.97 -7.29
CA ASP A 310 -22.68 -22.59 -6.06
C ASP A 310 -23.96 -21.83 -5.65
N HIS A 311 -24.96 -21.81 -6.53
CA HIS A 311 -26.31 -21.29 -6.28
C HIS A 311 -27.07 -22.22 -5.33
N GLY A 312 -26.55 -22.37 -4.11
CA GLY A 312 -27.35 -22.81 -2.98
C GLY A 312 -28.49 -21.81 -2.76
N ALA A 313 -29.61 -22.30 -2.23
CA ALA A 313 -30.86 -21.56 -2.05
C ALA A 313 -30.80 -20.32 -1.12
N ASP A 314 -29.62 -19.84 -0.73
CA ASP A 314 -29.45 -18.76 0.25
C ASP A 314 -28.25 -17.84 -0.03
N ASP A 315 -28.22 -17.23 -1.22
CA ASP A 315 -27.28 -16.16 -1.60
C ASP A 315 -27.35 -14.93 -0.67
N ARG A 316 -28.35 -14.88 0.23
CA ARG A 316 -28.60 -13.80 1.19
C ARG A 316 -27.67 -13.80 2.40
N ASP A 317 -26.91 -14.86 2.64
CA ASP A 317 -25.97 -14.97 3.75
C ASP A 317 -24.50 -14.92 3.31
N ASN A 318 -24.25 -14.76 2.00
CA ASN A 318 -22.91 -14.67 1.43
C ASN A 318 -22.26 -13.31 1.71
N VAL A 319 -21.01 -13.32 2.17
CA VAL A 319 -20.23 -12.11 2.44
C VAL A 319 -19.11 -11.99 1.42
N GLY A 320 -19.22 -11.02 0.51
CA GLY A 320 -18.16 -10.69 -0.44
C GLY A 320 -17.13 -9.77 0.18
N VAL A 321 -15.84 -10.11 0.08
CA VAL A 321 -14.73 -9.26 0.56
C VAL A 321 -13.60 -9.21 -0.46
N ASN A 322 -12.84 -8.11 -0.47
CA ASN A 322 -11.63 -8.00 -1.28
C ASN A 322 -10.61 -9.06 -0.83
N ARG A 323 -10.18 -9.92 -1.78
CA ARG A 323 -9.32 -11.08 -1.55
C ARG A 323 -7.93 -10.67 -1.06
N GLU A 324 -7.33 -9.65 -1.68
CA GLU A 324 -6.03 -9.13 -1.29
C GLU A 324 -6.06 -8.63 0.17
N TYR A 325 -7.09 -7.89 0.54
CA TYR A 325 -7.24 -7.35 1.89
C TYR A 325 -7.39 -8.45 2.92
N LEU A 326 -8.13 -9.51 2.58
CA LEU A 326 -8.31 -10.67 3.44
C LEU A 326 -6.98 -11.42 3.65
N LEU A 327 -6.21 -11.65 2.58
CA LEU A 327 -4.89 -12.27 2.67
C LEU A 327 -3.90 -11.45 3.51
N HIS A 328 -3.92 -10.12 3.38
CA HIS A 328 -3.12 -9.23 4.22
C HIS A 328 -3.52 -9.34 5.69
N ALA A 329 -4.81 -9.35 6.00
CA ALA A 329 -5.31 -9.49 7.37
C ALA A 329 -4.93 -10.84 8.00
N LEU A 330 -4.97 -11.94 7.24
CA LEU A 330 -4.49 -13.25 7.70
C LEU A 330 -2.98 -13.23 7.98
N THR A 331 -2.21 -12.57 7.12
CA THR A 331 -0.75 -12.42 7.29
C THR A 331 -0.41 -11.58 8.53
N ALA A 332 -1.15 -10.50 8.77
CA ALA A 332 -1.02 -9.65 9.95
C ALA A 332 -1.41 -10.37 11.26
N GLY A 333 -2.31 -11.35 11.19
CA GLY A 333 -2.66 -12.23 12.30
C GLY A 333 -1.48 -13.07 12.78
N ALA A 334 -0.69 -13.63 11.84
CA ALA A 334 0.54 -14.41 12.06
C ALA A 334 0.44 -15.49 13.15
N ARG A 335 -0.68 -16.23 13.17
CA ARG A 335 -0.96 -17.34 14.08
C ARG A 335 -1.50 -18.54 13.31
N ASP A 336 -1.44 -19.71 13.91
CA ASP A 336 -2.01 -20.94 13.36
C ASP A 336 -3.55 -20.83 13.33
N GLU A 337 -4.15 -20.27 14.37
CA GLU A 337 -5.60 -20.13 14.50
C GLU A 337 -6.04 -18.67 14.63
N LEU A 338 -7.11 -18.30 13.90
CA LEU A 338 -7.74 -16.99 13.94
C LEU A 338 -9.26 -17.12 14.12
N VAL A 339 -9.90 -16.05 14.58
CA VAL A 339 -11.37 -15.98 14.71
C VAL A 339 -11.91 -14.98 13.69
N LEU A 340 -12.79 -15.45 12.79
CA LEU A 340 -13.59 -14.61 11.92
C LEU A 340 -14.94 -14.33 12.57
N GLU A 341 -15.32 -13.05 12.63
CA GLU A 341 -16.67 -12.64 13.01
C GLU A 341 -17.38 -12.15 11.75
N LEU A 342 -18.39 -12.91 11.31
CA LEU A 342 -19.22 -12.58 10.16
C LEU A 342 -20.62 -12.16 10.61
N GLY A 343 -21.06 -10.98 10.17
CA GLY A 343 -22.42 -10.50 10.37
C GLY A 343 -23.31 -10.76 9.15
N ALA A 344 -24.29 -9.89 8.95
CA ALA A 344 -25.04 -9.83 7.70
C ALA A 344 -24.10 -9.50 6.50
N PRO A 345 -24.50 -9.76 5.23
CA PRO A 345 -23.68 -9.45 4.04
C PRO A 345 -23.20 -8.01 3.93
N THR A 346 -23.89 -7.07 4.57
CA THR A 346 -23.55 -5.64 4.59
C THR A 346 -22.78 -5.22 5.84
N ALA A 347 -22.58 -6.12 6.79
CA ALA A 347 -21.82 -5.88 8.01
C ALA A 347 -20.31 -6.12 7.78
N PRO A 348 -19.43 -5.35 8.46
CA PRO A 348 -17.99 -5.59 8.39
C PRO A 348 -17.60 -7.00 8.83
N LEU A 349 -16.65 -7.59 8.09
CA LEU A 349 -15.93 -8.78 8.51
C LEU A 349 -14.85 -8.39 9.52
N VAL A 350 -14.80 -9.05 10.66
CA VAL A 350 -13.75 -8.83 11.67
C VAL A 350 -12.90 -10.07 11.83
N ILE A 351 -11.58 -9.90 11.87
CA ILE A 351 -10.59 -10.96 12.08
C ILE A 351 -9.85 -10.63 13.37
N ARG A 352 -9.94 -11.53 14.35
CA ARG A 352 -9.34 -11.37 15.67
C ARG A 352 -8.41 -12.53 15.99
N ARG A 353 -7.51 -12.26 16.93
CA ARG A 353 -6.73 -13.33 17.55
C ARG A 353 -7.53 -13.95 18.71
N PRO A 354 -7.45 -15.27 18.95
CA PRO A 354 -8.12 -15.91 20.08
C PRO A 354 -7.62 -15.42 21.45
N ASP A 355 -6.37 -14.97 21.52
CA ASP A 355 -5.66 -14.54 22.72
C ASP A 355 -5.66 -13.02 22.95
N ASP A 356 -6.08 -12.22 21.96
CA ASP A 356 -6.09 -10.75 22.04
C ASP A 356 -7.30 -10.18 21.29
N GLU A 357 -8.39 -9.91 22.00
CA GLU A 357 -9.61 -9.33 21.41
C GLU A 357 -9.43 -7.86 21.00
N ASP A 358 -8.43 -7.15 21.54
CA ASP A 358 -8.19 -5.73 21.27
C ASP A 358 -7.41 -5.50 19.97
N ALA A 359 -6.74 -6.53 19.44
CA ALA A 359 -6.06 -6.50 18.16
C ALA A 359 -6.93 -7.17 17.09
N PHE A 360 -7.32 -6.41 16.07
CA PHE A 360 -8.23 -6.91 15.04
C PHE A 360 -8.00 -6.22 13.69
N SER A 361 -8.37 -6.96 12.64
CA SER A 361 -8.55 -6.41 11.29
C SER A 361 -10.03 -6.37 10.95
N LEU A 362 -10.46 -5.31 10.31
CA LEU A 362 -11.83 -5.10 9.85
C LEU A 362 -11.80 -4.89 8.34
N LEU A 363 -12.68 -5.58 7.63
CA LEU A 363 -12.87 -5.43 6.19
C LEU A 363 -14.33 -5.08 5.90
N MET A 364 -14.54 -4.04 5.10
CA MET A 364 -15.86 -3.67 4.61
C MET A 364 -16.29 -4.67 3.53
N PRO A 365 -17.53 -5.15 3.57
CA PRO A 365 -18.02 -6.06 2.55
C PRO A 365 -18.23 -5.31 1.23
N VAL A 366 -18.06 -6.03 0.14
CA VAL A 366 -18.41 -5.59 -1.21
C VAL A 366 -19.80 -6.13 -1.52
N ARG A 367 -20.69 -5.27 -2.01
CA ARG A 367 -22.01 -5.70 -2.45
C ARG A 367 -21.85 -6.68 -3.61
N LEU A 368 -22.37 -7.88 -3.41
CA LEU A 368 -22.51 -8.85 -4.48
C LEU A 368 -23.76 -8.44 -5.27
N GLU A 369 -23.59 -8.16 -6.56
CA GLU A 369 -24.72 -7.99 -7.46
C GLU A 369 -25.17 -9.38 -7.91
N ASN A 370 -26.47 -9.65 -7.77
CA ASN A 370 -27.09 -10.95 -8.10
C ASN A 370 -27.28 -11.15 -9.59
#